data_AF-A0AAE4SBD1-F1
#
_entry.id   AF-A0AAE4SBD1-F1
#
_cell.length_a   1.000
_cell.length_b   1.000
_cell.length_c   1.000
_cell.angle_alpha   90.00
_cell.angle_beta   90.00
_cell.angle_gamma   90.00
#
_symmetry.space_group_name_H-M   'P 1'
#
loop_
_entity.id
_entity.type
_entity.pdbx_description
1 polymer ?
#
loop_
_entity_poly.entity_id
_entity_poly.type
_entity_poly.pdbx_seq_one_letter_code
_entity_poly.pdbx_strand_id
1 'polypeptide(L)'
;MPTTHVVFVGPERDFLMGSIALLREVGFSRIVLVTGNDPKFSGEALVQKTAKSLSRDLGIFWPVSVVEVNKSSVMEAANQILSIINSERTLGNDVLLNVASALQPLSMSAYIAASMSRARVVSALPNYSDDGTLVGALEIVEIPVLPIGYPGAEQQLLISRIGDGVESLDSLIYLMFPEIDKNSKRFRSERSRLSHHLSKLESGGFIVKTKYGRNIAIRLTCLGQMFAQVISRGDVPQDD
;
A
#
# COMPACT_ATOMS: atom_id res chain seq x y z
N MET A 1 -20.25 -4.28 -7.35
CA MET A 1 -19.41 -3.10 -7.64
C MET A 1 -18.40 -3.52 -8.71
N PRO A 2 -18.06 -2.66 -9.67
CA PRO A 2 -16.99 -2.97 -10.63
C PRO A 2 -15.68 -3.26 -9.87
N THR A 3 -14.89 -4.22 -10.34
CA THR A 3 -13.63 -4.62 -9.68
C THR A 3 -12.45 -4.30 -10.57
N THR A 4 -11.45 -3.61 -10.03
CA THR A 4 -10.14 -3.47 -10.65
C THR A 4 -9.26 -4.65 -10.27
N HIS A 5 -8.75 -5.36 -11.28
CA HIS A 5 -7.81 -6.47 -11.09
C HIS A 5 -6.38 -5.95 -11.13
N VAL A 6 -5.71 -5.91 -9.98
CA VAL A 6 -4.31 -5.52 -9.88
C VAL A 6 -3.47 -6.79 -9.95
N VAL A 7 -2.73 -6.96 -11.04
CA VAL A 7 -1.99 -8.18 -11.35
C VAL A 7 -0.50 -7.91 -11.26
N PHE A 8 0.18 -8.61 -10.36
CA PHE A 8 1.63 -8.50 -10.21
C PHE A 8 2.34 -9.40 -11.24
N VAL A 9 3.14 -8.77 -12.09
CA VAL A 9 3.72 -9.45 -13.26
C VAL A 9 5.08 -10.05 -12.92
N GLY A 10 5.18 -11.36 -13.07
CA GLY A 10 6.44 -12.09 -13.13
C GLY A 10 6.76 -12.58 -14.55
N PRO A 11 7.79 -13.43 -14.71
CA PRO A 11 8.21 -13.89 -16.03
C PRO A 11 7.28 -14.95 -16.65
N GLU A 12 6.51 -15.71 -15.86
CA GLU A 12 5.66 -16.82 -16.31
C GLU A 12 4.32 -16.34 -16.90
N ARG A 13 4.35 -15.85 -18.15
CA ARG A 13 3.17 -15.29 -18.84
C ARG A 13 1.95 -16.22 -18.83
N ASP A 14 2.11 -17.48 -19.23
CA ASP A 14 0.98 -18.39 -19.46
C ASP A 14 0.31 -18.80 -18.15
N PHE A 15 1.10 -18.95 -17.08
CA PHE A 15 0.58 -19.12 -15.73
C PHE A 15 -0.25 -17.91 -15.29
N LEU A 16 0.26 -16.70 -15.51
CA LEU A 16 -0.46 -15.47 -15.15
C LEU A 16 -1.76 -15.30 -15.98
N MET A 17 -1.72 -15.57 -17.28
CA MET A 17 -2.93 -15.59 -18.14
C MET A 17 -3.95 -16.61 -17.65
N GLY A 18 -3.51 -17.82 -17.27
CA GLY A 18 -4.37 -18.83 -16.68
C GLY A 18 -5.04 -18.34 -15.40
N SER A 19 -4.28 -17.69 -14.51
CA SER A 19 -4.83 -17.13 -13.26
C SER A 19 -5.89 -16.05 -13.53
N ILE A 20 -5.70 -15.19 -14.54
CA ILE A 20 -6.67 -14.16 -14.91
C ILE A 20 -7.94 -14.81 -15.50
N ALA A 21 -7.77 -15.83 -16.35
CA ALA A 21 -8.88 -16.53 -16.98
C ALA A 21 -9.78 -17.25 -15.96
N LEU A 22 -9.20 -17.82 -14.90
CA LEU A 22 -9.94 -18.45 -13.80
C LEU A 22 -10.78 -17.45 -12.99
N LEU A 23 -10.47 -16.15 -13.07
CA LEU A 23 -11.18 -15.08 -12.36
C LEU A 23 -12.20 -14.32 -13.24
N ARG A 24 -12.48 -14.78 -14.46
CA ARG A 24 -13.36 -14.08 -15.42
C ARG A 24 -14.76 -13.76 -14.88
N GLU A 25 -15.26 -14.53 -13.92
CA GLU A 25 -16.60 -14.36 -13.33
C GLU A 25 -16.67 -13.20 -12.33
N VAL A 26 -15.53 -12.65 -11.90
CA VAL A 26 -15.48 -11.52 -10.94
C VAL A 26 -16.03 -10.22 -11.53
N GLY A 27 -16.11 -10.11 -12.86
CA GLY A 27 -16.66 -8.93 -13.54
C GLY A 27 -15.73 -7.71 -13.47
N PHE A 28 -14.54 -7.85 -14.06
CA PHE A 28 -13.52 -6.80 -14.04
C PHE A 28 -13.87 -5.59 -14.91
N SER A 29 -13.66 -4.38 -14.38
CA SER A 29 -13.81 -3.12 -15.12
C SER A 29 -12.51 -2.68 -15.81
N ARG A 30 -11.36 -3.03 -15.24
CA ARG A 30 -10.02 -2.75 -15.77
C ARG A 30 -8.96 -3.63 -15.11
N ILE A 31 -7.79 -3.69 -15.75
CA ILE A 31 -6.62 -4.41 -15.25
C ILE A 31 -5.46 -3.43 -15.04
N VAL A 32 -4.82 -3.51 -13.89
CA VAL A 32 -3.58 -2.80 -13.58
C VAL A 32 -2.46 -3.82 -13.47
N LEU A 33 -1.52 -3.79 -14.41
CA LEU A 33 -0.33 -4.62 -14.38
C LEU A 33 0.74 -3.92 -13.55
N VAL A 34 1.22 -4.56 -12.49
CA VAL A 34 2.25 -4.02 -11.59
C VAL A 34 3.57 -4.70 -11.88
N THR A 35 4.59 -3.92 -12.22
CA THR A 35 5.97 -4.36 -12.46
C THR A 35 6.94 -3.69 -11.49
N GLY A 36 8.18 -4.17 -11.43
CA GLY A 36 9.27 -3.44 -10.80
C GLY A 36 9.77 -2.28 -11.67
N ASN A 37 10.61 -1.43 -11.09
CA ASN A 37 11.31 -0.34 -11.78
C ASN A 37 12.84 -0.42 -11.65
N ASP A 38 13.40 -1.56 -11.21
CA ASP A 38 14.85 -1.68 -10.96
C ASP A 38 15.58 -2.26 -12.18
N PRO A 39 16.33 -1.43 -12.96
CA PRO A 39 17.05 -1.88 -14.14
C PRO A 39 18.26 -2.77 -13.81
N LYS A 40 18.70 -2.84 -12.55
CA LYS A 40 19.84 -3.67 -12.13
C LYS A 40 19.47 -5.14 -11.90
N PHE A 41 18.17 -5.45 -11.84
CA PHE A 41 17.70 -6.79 -11.54
C PHE A 41 17.70 -7.67 -12.79
N SER A 42 18.44 -8.79 -12.73
CA SER A 42 18.42 -9.80 -13.79
C SER A 42 17.01 -10.39 -13.92
N GLY A 43 16.35 -10.15 -15.05
CA GLY A 43 14.98 -10.61 -15.31
C GLY A 43 13.97 -9.48 -15.49
N GLU A 44 14.33 -8.22 -15.20
CA GLU A 44 13.42 -7.07 -15.41
C GLU A 44 12.99 -6.94 -16.88
N ALA A 45 13.93 -7.11 -17.81
CA ALA A 45 13.61 -7.11 -19.24
C ALA A 45 12.59 -8.20 -19.63
N LEU A 46 12.62 -9.35 -18.95
CA LEU A 46 11.67 -10.44 -19.18
C LEU A 46 10.29 -10.08 -18.61
N VAL A 47 10.23 -9.57 -17.37
CA VAL A 47 8.99 -9.08 -16.74
C VAL A 47 8.33 -7.99 -17.59
N GLN A 48 9.11 -7.02 -18.08
CA GLN A 48 8.63 -5.94 -18.95
C GLN A 48 8.13 -6.46 -20.30
N LYS A 49 8.80 -7.46 -20.87
CA LYS A 49 8.31 -8.15 -22.09
C LYS A 49 6.99 -8.86 -21.82
N THR A 50 6.88 -9.56 -20.68
CA THR A 50 5.65 -10.22 -20.25
C THR A 50 4.51 -9.21 -20.06
N ALA A 51 4.75 -8.11 -19.35
CA ALA A 51 3.77 -7.04 -19.13
C ALA A 51 3.27 -6.43 -20.46
N LYS A 52 4.18 -6.16 -21.42
CA LYS A 52 3.81 -5.66 -22.75
C LYS A 52 2.97 -6.67 -23.54
N SER A 53 3.30 -7.95 -23.48
CA SER A 53 2.49 -8.99 -24.13
C SER A 53 1.11 -9.08 -23.49
N LEU A 54 1.04 -9.18 -22.17
CA LEU A 54 -0.23 -9.23 -21.42
C LEU A 54 -1.10 -8.01 -21.69
N SER A 55 -0.51 -6.81 -21.70
CA SER A 55 -1.24 -5.57 -21.99
C SER A 55 -1.87 -5.56 -23.38
N ARG A 56 -1.18 -6.12 -24.39
CA ARG A 56 -1.73 -6.25 -25.74
C ARG A 56 -2.88 -7.23 -25.79
N ASP A 57 -2.71 -8.41 -25.18
CA ASP A 57 -3.66 -9.51 -25.32
C ASP A 57 -4.92 -9.28 -24.45
N LEU A 58 -4.74 -8.79 -23.22
CA LEU A 58 -5.84 -8.42 -22.32
C LEU A 58 -6.54 -7.13 -22.74
N GLY A 59 -5.80 -6.22 -23.40
CA GLY A 59 -6.31 -4.93 -23.90
C GLY A 59 -7.46 -5.05 -24.91
N ILE A 60 -7.65 -6.23 -25.48
CA ILE A 60 -8.77 -6.55 -26.37
C ILE A 60 -10.10 -6.56 -25.60
N PHE A 61 -10.07 -6.93 -24.32
CA PHE A 61 -11.27 -7.17 -23.49
C PHE A 61 -11.43 -6.11 -22.39
N TRP A 62 -10.34 -5.59 -21.85
CA TRP A 62 -10.34 -4.64 -20.72
C TRP A 62 -9.40 -3.47 -20.96
N PRO A 63 -9.69 -2.28 -20.40
CA PRO A 63 -8.68 -1.23 -20.25
C PRO A 63 -7.52 -1.74 -19.40
N VAL A 64 -6.30 -1.71 -19.94
CA VAL A 64 -5.08 -2.13 -19.22
C VAL A 64 -4.14 -0.95 -19.04
N SER A 65 -3.61 -0.78 -17.82
CA SER A 65 -2.50 0.13 -17.54
C SER A 65 -1.35 -0.62 -16.88
N VAL A 66 -0.12 -0.23 -17.20
CA VAL A 66 1.09 -0.74 -16.54
C VAL A 66 1.58 0.33 -15.55
N VAL A 67 1.85 -0.09 -14.32
CA VAL A 67 2.38 0.77 -13.25
C VAL A 67 3.64 0.13 -12.69
N GLU A 68 4.69 0.92 -12.53
CA GLU A 68 5.94 0.47 -11.96
C GLU A 68 6.03 0.85 -10.47
N VAL A 69 6.53 -0.05 -9.65
CA VAL A 69 6.75 0.17 -8.21
C VAL A 69 8.19 -0.12 -7.81
N ASN A 70 8.64 0.48 -6.70
CA ASN A 70 9.97 0.26 -6.16
C ASN A 70 10.08 -1.10 -5.47
N LYS A 71 10.30 -2.16 -6.26
CA LYS A 71 10.45 -3.53 -5.74
C LYS A 71 11.67 -3.74 -4.82
N SER A 72 12.61 -2.79 -4.74
CA SER A 72 13.78 -2.89 -3.86
C SER A 72 13.48 -2.55 -2.40
N SER A 73 12.33 -1.92 -2.14
CA SER A 73 11.88 -1.54 -0.80
C SER A 73 10.43 -2.00 -0.59
N VAL A 74 10.24 -3.02 0.24
CA VAL A 74 8.91 -3.60 0.52
C VAL A 74 7.94 -2.54 1.04
N MET A 75 8.40 -1.64 1.92
CA MET A 75 7.53 -0.59 2.48
C MET A 75 7.14 0.46 1.45
N GLU A 76 8.08 0.89 0.59
CA GLU A 76 7.76 1.85 -0.46
C GLU A 76 6.83 1.26 -1.51
N ALA A 77 7.10 0.02 -1.95
CA ALA A 77 6.20 -0.71 -2.85
C ALA A 77 4.82 -0.88 -2.22
N ALA A 78 4.71 -1.23 -0.94
CA ALA A 78 3.43 -1.35 -0.24
C ALA A 78 2.68 -0.01 -0.23
N ASN A 79 3.37 1.10 0.01
CA ASN A 79 2.78 2.44 -0.03
C ASN A 79 2.28 2.83 -1.42
N GLN A 80 3.04 2.49 -2.47
CA GLN A 80 2.63 2.71 -3.86
C GLN A 80 1.43 1.83 -4.24
N ILE A 81 1.41 0.56 -3.85
CA ILE A 81 0.28 -0.35 -4.05
C ILE A 81 -0.96 0.16 -3.31
N LEU A 82 -0.81 0.63 -2.07
CA LEU A 82 -1.89 1.26 -1.31
C LEU A 82 -2.45 2.49 -2.03
N SER A 83 -1.58 3.30 -2.65
CA SER A 83 -1.99 4.46 -3.46
C SER A 83 -2.79 4.03 -4.70
N ILE A 84 -2.40 2.93 -5.36
CA ILE A 84 -3.17 2.32 -6.47
C ILE A 84 -4.55 1.89 -5.98
N ILE A 85 -4.63 1.14 -4.88
CA ILE A 85 -5.89 0.68 -4.28
C ILE A 85 -6.81 1.87 -3.98
N ASN A 86 -6.26 2.91 -3.36
CA ASN A 86 -7.00 4.10 -2.98
C ASN A 86 -7.51 4.91 -4.18
N SER A 87 -6.70 5.00 -5.23
CA SER A 87 -7.10 5.68 -6.47
C SER A 87 -8.27 4.97 -7.13
N GLU A 88 -8.21 3.65 -7.25
CA GLU A 88 -9.26 2.83 -7.86
C GLU A 88 -10.57 2.86 -7.04
N ARG A 89 -10.47 2.80 -5.71
CA ARG A 89 -11.64 2.95 -4.84
C ARG A 89 -12.30 4.32 -4.92
N THR A 90 -11.51 5.37 -5.15
CA THR A 90 -12.05 6.72 -5.34
C THR A 90 -12.87 6.83 -6.64
N LEU A 91 -12.56 5.97 -7.63
CA LEU A 91 -13.36 5.80 -8.84
C LEU A 91 -14.57 4.86 -8.63
N GLY A 92 -14.80 4.37 -7.41
CA GLY A 92 -15.91 3.47 -7.07
C GLY A 92 -15.65 1.98 -7.39
N ASN A 93 -14.41 1.60 -7.69
CA ASN A 93 -14.03 0.20 -7.92
C ASN A 93 -13.67 -0.51 -6.61
N ASP A 94 -14.06 -1.78 -6.48
CA ASP A 94 -13.40 -2.69 -5.55
C ASP A 94 -12.04 -3.13 -6.13
N VAL A 95 -11.13 -3.65 -5.29
CA VAL A 95 -9.78 -4.02 -5.72
C VAL A 95 -9.44 -5.46 -5.33
N LEU A 96 -9.04 -6.23 -6.33
CA LEU A 96 -8.52 -7.59 -6.17
C LEU A 96 -7.04 -7.62 -6.55
N LEU A 97 -6.18 -7.97 -5.59
CA LEU A 97 -4.74 -8.12 -5.81
C LEU A 97 -4.43 -9.57 -6.19
N ASN A 98 -3.89 -9.81 -7.37
CA ASN A 98 -3.44 -11.12 -7.83
C ASN A 98 -1.92 -11.23 -7.82
N VAL A 99 -1.41 -11.97 -6.83
CA VAL A 99 0.02 -12.14 -6.57
C VAL A 99 0.60 -13.45 -7.15
N ALA A 100 -0.13 -14.13 -8.05
CA ALA A 100 0.24 -15.47 -8.53
C ALA A 100 1.70 -15.57 -9.05
N SER A 101 2.13 -14.62 -9.88
CA SER A 101 3.49 -14.59 -10.46
C SER A 101 4.36 -13.48 -9.83
N ALA A 102 3.93 -12.91 -8.71
CA ALA A 102 4.67 -11.83 -8.06
C ALA A 102 6.02 -12.32 -7.52
N LEU A 103 7.06 -11.48 -7.68
CA LEU A 103 8.30 -11.66 -6.91
C LEU A 103 8.00 -11.54 -5.42
N GLN A 104 8.70 -12.33 -4.58
CA GLN A 104 8.43 -12.40 -3.14
C GLN A 104 8.33 -11.02 -2.45
N PRO A 105 9.23 -10.04 -2.68
CA PRO A 105 9.09 -8.72 -2.05
C PRO A 105 7.80 -7.99 -2.44
N LEU A 106 7.35 -8.15 -3.69
CA LEU A 106 6.08 -7.56 -4.16
C LEU A 106 4.88 -8.27 -3.58
N SER A 107 4.91 -9.60 -3.43
CA SER A 107 3.85 -10.34 -2.74
C SER A 107 3.68 -9.87 -1.30
N MET A 108 4.79 -9.67 -0.57
CA MET A 108 4.78 -9.10 0.79
C MET A 108 4.23 -7.67 0.79
N SER A 109 4.65 -6.85 -0.16
CA SER A 109 4.19 -5.46 -0.30
C SER A 109 2.67 -5.39 -0.55
N ALA A 110 2.17 -6.26 -1.43
CA ALA A 110 0.75 -6.39 -1.73
C ALA A 110 -0.03 -6.84 -0.50
N TYR A 111 0.50 -7.81 0.25
CA TYR A 111 -0.13 -8.29 1.49
C TYR A 111 -0.22 -7.21 2.56
N ILE A 112 0.84 -6.41 2.76
CA ILE A 112 0.83 -5.27 3.69
C ILE A 112 -0.22 -4.23 3.26
N ALA A 113 -0.22 -3.85 1.97
CA ALA A 113 -1.20 -2.91 1.44
C ALA A 113 -2.64 -3.42 1.59
N ALA A 114 -2.85 -4.73 1.39
CA ALA A 114 -4.12 -5.39 1.62
C ALA A 114 -4.53 -5.37 3.09
N SER A 115 -3.62 -5.66 4.04
CA SER A 115 -3.90 -5.55 5.48
C SER A 115 -4.35 -4.15 5.90
N MET A 116 -3.79 -3.12 5.28
CA MET A 116 -4.14 -1.72 5.56
C MET A 116 -5.44 -1.27 4.89
N SER A 117 -5.73 -1.77 3.69
CA SER A 117 -6.89 -1.33 2.91
C SER A 117 -8.08 -2.30 2.97
N ARG A 118 -7.89 -3.52 3.46
CA ARG A 118 -8.84 -4.64 3.32
C ARG A 118 -9.12 -5.03 1.87
N ALA A 119 -8.20 -4.77 0.95
CA ALA A 119 -8.30 -5.31 -0.41
C ALA A 119 -8.18 -6.84 -0.37
N ARG A 120 -8.90 -7.54 -1.27
CA ARG A 120 -8.79 -9.00 -1.39
C ARG A 120 -7.48 -9.36 -2.07
N VAL A 121 -6.87 -10.47 -1.64
CA VAL A 121 -5.62 -10.99 -2.21
C VAL A 121 -5.85 -12.41 -2.67
N VAL A 122 -5.43 -12.72 -3.89
CA VAL A 122 -5.48 -14.06 -4.46
C VAL A 122 -4.13 -14.45 -5.03
N SER A 123 -3.87 -15.76 -5.03
CA SER A 123 -2.80 -16.38 -5.80
C SER A 123 -3.40 -17.52 -6.63
N ALA A 124 -2.58 -18.13 -7.47
CA ALA A 124 -2.95 -19.33 -8.20
C ALA A 124 -2.01 -20.48 -7.83
N LEU A 125 -2.55 -21.70 -7.76
CA LEU A 125 -1.70 -22.89 -7.72
C LEU A 125 -1.19 -23.17 -9.15
N PRO A 126 0.11 -23.45 -9.32
CA PRO A 126 0.65 -23.84 -10.61
C PRO A 126 0.11 -25.21 -11.04
N ASN A 127 -0.20 -25.34 -12.33
CA ASN A 127 -0.51 -26.60 -12.98
C ASN A 127 0.74 -27.08 -13.73
N TYR A 128 1.17 -28.31 -13.46
CA TYR A 128 2.32 -28.93 -14.12
C TYR A 128 1.86 -30.14 -14.93
N SER A 129 2.47 -30.36 -16.10
CA SER A 129 2.34 -31.63 -16.81
C SER A 129 3.10 -32.75 -16.10
N ASP A 130 2.87 -34.00 -16.53
CA ASP A 130 3.49 -35.20 -15.95
C ASP A 130 5.03 -35.17 -15.98
N ASP A 131 5.63 -34.40 -16.89
CA ASP A 131 7.07 -34.18 -17.03
C ASP A 131 7.62 -33.04 -16.14
N GLY A 132 6.77 -32.38 -15.36
CA GLY A 132 7.13 -31.27 -14.48
C GLY A 132 7.18 -29.89 -15.15
N THR A 133 6.75 -29.76 -16.41
CA THR A 133 6.69 -28.47 -17.10
C THR A 133 5.50 -27.64 -16.61
N LEU A 134 5.70 -26.36 -16.33
CA LEU A 134 4.60 -25.45 -15.95
C LEU A 134 3.69 -25.20 -17.18
N VAL A 135 2.44 -25.65 -17.11
CA VAL A 135 1.46 -25.55 -18.20
C VAL A 135 0.41 -24.46 -18.00
N GLY A 136 0.26 -23.93 -16.78
CA GLY A 136 -0.72 -22.88 -16.50
C GLY A 136 -1.08 -22.79 -15.02
N ALA A 137 -2.23 -22.19 -14.73
CA ALA A 137 -2.81 -22.13 -13.38
C ALA A 137 -3.86 -23.23 -13.21
N LEU A 138 -3.86 -23.89 -12.06
CA LEU A 138 -4.81 -24.95 -11.71
C LEU A 138 -6.08 -24.37 -11.08
N GLU A 139 -5.90 -23.62 -9.99
CA GLU A 139 -6.99 -23.04 -9.21
C GLU A 139 -6.56 -21.73 -8.55
N ILE A 140 -7.55 -20.94 -8.16
CA ILE A 140 -7.35 -19.69 -7.41
C ILE A 140 -7.48 -19.97 -5.92
N VAL A 141 -6.53 -19.45 -5.15
CA VAL A 141 -6.56 -19.47 -3.69
C VAL A 141 -6.67 -18.03 -3.20
N GLU A 142 -7.71 -17.75 -2.43
CA GLU A 142 -7.82 -16.49 -1.69
C GLU A 142 -6.92 -16.52 -0.45
N ILE A 143 -6.07 -15.50 -0.33
CA ILE A 143 -5.13 -15.37 0.78
C ILE A 143 -5.82 -14.55 1.87
N PRO A 144 -6.01 -15.11 3.09
CA PRO A 144 -6.63 -14.37 4.17
C PRO A 144 -5.73 -13.21 4.61
N VAL A 145 -6.32 -12.03 4.67
CA VAL A 145 -5.63 -10.81 5.06
C VAL A 145 -5.78 -10.59 6.56
N LEU A 146 -4.66 -10.48 7.27
CA LEU A 146 -4.68 -10.27 8.71
C LEU A 146 -5.16 -8.85 9.04
N PRO A 147 -6.07 -8.70 10.02
CA PRO A 147 -6.46 -7.40 10.52
C PRO A 147 -5.28 -6.75 11.25
N ILE A 148 -5.23 -5.42 11.19
CA ILE A 148 -4.22 -4.62 11.90
C ILE A 148 -4.89 -3.69 12.90
N GLY A 149 -4.20 -3.46 14.02
CA GLY A 149 -4.59 -2.44 14.99
C GLY A 149 -4.26 -1.04 14.48
N TYR A 150 -5.09 -0.06 14.86
CA TYR A 150 -4.92 1.34 14.52
C TYR A 150 -4.47 2.15 15.73
N PRO A 151 -3.66 3.22 15.56
CA PRO A 151 -3.39 4.18 16.62
C PRO A 151 -4.70 4.76 17.17
N GLY A 152 -4.75 5.19 18.43
CA GLY A 152 -5.97 5.81 18.99
C GLY A 152 -6.31 7.13 18.28
N ALA A 153 -7.56 7.60 18.40
CA ALA A 153 -8.07 8.78 17.68
C ALA A 153 -7.16 10.03 17.77
N GLU A 154 -6.59 10.30 18.95
CA GLU A 154 -5.64 11.42 19.11
C GLU A 154 -4.34 11.21 18.33
N GLN A 155 -3.81 9.99 18.31
CA GLN A 155 -2.61 9.66 17.55
C GLN A 155 -2.87 9.72 16.04
N GLN A 156 -4.05 9.29 15.59
CA GLN A 156 -4.48 9.45 14.20
C GLN A 156 -4.56 10.93 13.81
N LEU A 157 -5.14 11.78 14.68
CA LEU A 157 -5.16 13.23 14.48
C LEU A 157 -3.73 13.78 14.35
N LEU A 158 -2.80 13.36 15.22
CA LEU A 158 -1.39 13.77 15.11
C LEU A 158 -0.75 13.34 13.79
N ILE A 159 -0.94 12.10 13.36
CA ILE A 159 -0.44 11.61 12.07
C ILE A 159 -0.97 12.49 10.93
N SER A 160 -2.28 12.80 10.92
CA SER A 160 -2.90 13.65 9.90
C SER A 160 -2.35 15.09 9.90
N ARG A 161 -1.99 15.63 11.07
CA ARG A 161 -1.49 17.02 11.22
C ARG A 161 0.00 17.14 10.95
N ILE A 162 0.78 16.08 11.15
CA ILE A 162 2.20 16.07 10.79
C ILE A 162 2.34 16.19 9.27
N GLY A 163 1.53 15.47 8.49
CA GLY A 163 1.56 15.52 7.02
C GLY A 163 2.97 15.32 6.46
N ASP A 164 3.43 16.27 5.66
CA ASP A 164 4.79 16.27 5.07
C ASP A 164 5.91 16.60 6.08
N GLY A 165 5.55 17.06 7.27
CA GLY A 165 6.47 17.33 8.35
C GLY A 165 6.19 18.60 9.14
N VAL A 166 6.69 18.63 10.37
CA VAL A 166 6.69 19.82 11.22
C VAL A 166 8.10 20.09 11.77
N GLU A 167 8.47 21.36 11.86
CA GLU A 167 9.82 21.78 12.29
C GLU A 167 10.05 21.71 13.80
N SER A 168 8.97 21.65 14.58
CA SER A 168 9.04 21.56 16.04
C SER A 168 7.74 21.06 16.65
N LEU A 169 7.82 20.63 17.92
CA LEU A 169 6.65 20.35 18.74
C LEU A 169 5.74 21.58 18.89
N ASP A 170 6.33 22.77 19.07
CA ASP A 170 5.58 24.01 19.18
C ASP A 170 4.78 24.29 17.89
N SER A 171 5.39 24.07 16.71
CA SER A 171 4.73 24.19 15.42
C SER A 171 3.52 23.25 15.30
N LEU A 172 3.65 22.02 15.78
CA LEU A 172 2.55 21.05 15.80
C LEU A 172 1.41 21.50 16.74
N ILE A 173 1.75 22.06 17.91
CA ILE A 173 0.75 22.61 18.84
C ILE A 173 -0.03 23.75 18.17
N TYR A 174 0.65 24.66 17.47
CA TYR A 174 -0.03 25.76 16.77
C TYR A 174 -0.90 25.27 15.59
N LEU A 175 -0.49 24.20 14.90
CA LEU A 175 -1.34 23.57 13.87
C LEU A 175 -2.63 22.99 14.45
N MET A 176 -2.59 22.50 15.69
CA MET A 176 -3.76 21.93 16.37
C MET A 176 -4.59 22.99 17.10
N PHE A 177 -3.95 24.02 17.63
CA PHE A 177 -4.55 25.07 18.46
C PHE A 177 -3.98 26.45 18.07
N PRO A 178 -4.44 27.07 16.97
CA PRO A 178 -3.82 28.29 16.44
C PRO A 178 -3.82 29.48 17.41
N GLU A 179 -4.81 29.58 18.29
CA GLU A 179 -5.01 30.72 19.21
C GLU A 179 -4.40 30.51 20.60
N ILE A 180 -3.61 29.46 20.80
CA ILE A 180 -3.06 29.16 22.12
C ILE A 180 -1.90 30.10 22.47
N ASP A 181 -1.99 30.76 23.64
CA ASP A 181 -0.87 31.56 24.15
C ASP A 181 0.28 30.66 24.63
N LYS A 182 1.49 30.90 24.10
CA LYS A 182 2.73 30.17 24.43
C LYS A 182 3.05 30.16 25.92
N ASN A 183 2.72 31.23 26.64
CA ASN A 183 3.02 31.37 28.07
C ASN A 183 1.93 30.80 28.97
N SER A 184 0.81 30.36 28.38
CA SER A 184 -0.32 29.83 29.14
C SER A 184 0.00 28.49 29.81
N LYS A 185 -0.71 28.20 30.92
CA LYS A 185 -0.69 26.87 31.53
C LYS A 185 -1.18 25.80 30.54
N ARG A 186 -2.16 26.15 29.70
CA ARG A 186 -2.72 25.27 28.67
C ARG A 186 -1.66 24.82 27.67
N PHE A 187 -0.84 25.75 27.15
CA PHE A 187 0.23 25.42 26.20
C PHE A 187 1.23 24.41 26.79
N ARG A 188 1.67 24.63 28.03
CA ARG A 188 2.59 23.69 28.71
C ARG A 188 1.97 22.31 28.91
N SER A 189 0.68 22.24 29.24
CA SER A 189 -0.06 20.98 29.36
C SER A 189 -0.14 20.24 28.04
N GLU A 190 -0.58 20.92 26.97
CA GLU A 190 -0.66 20.34 25.61
C GLU A 190 0.70 19.87 25.12
N ARG A 191 1.75 20.65 25.36
CA ARG A 191 3.12 20.27 25.00
C ARG A 191 3.55 18.95 25.65
N SER A 192 3.25 18.78 26.95
CA SER A 192 3.56 17.53 27.66
C SER A 192 2.75 16.35 27.09
N ARG A 193 1.44 16.56 26.88
CA ARG A 193 0.52 15.57 26.32
C ARG A 193 0.95 15.11 24.92
N LEU A 194 1.15 16.05 23.99
CA LEU A 194 1.58 15.75 22.64
C LEU A 194 2.96 15.09 22.60
N SER A 195 3.89 15.53 23.46
CA SER A 195 5.20 14.87 23.58
C SER A 195 5.06 13.39 23.94
N HIS A 196 4.16 13.05 24.87
CA HIS A 196 3.89 11.66 25.25
C HIS A 196 3.30 10.85 24.08
N HIS A 197 2.33 11.39 23.34
CA HIS A 197 1.78 10.70 22.16
C HIS A 197 2.79 10.54 21.04
N LEU A 198 3.64 11.54 20.79
CA LEU A 198 4.71 11.46 19.81
C LEU A 198 5.76 10.41 20.19
N SER A 199 6.08 10.23 21.46
CA SER A 199 6.97 9.14 21.89
C SER A 199 6.37 7.77 21.60
N LYS A 200 5.05 7.59 21.81
CA LYS A 200 4.35 6.34 21.43
C LYS A 200 4.36 6.11 19.91
N LEU A 201 4.11 7.17 19.14
CA LEU A 201 4.14 7.11 17.67
C LEU A 201 5.53 6.78 17.14
N GLU A 202 6.58 7.33 17.75
CA GLU A 202 7.97 7.04 17.41
C GLU A 202 8.34 5.60 17.76
N SER A 203 7.97 5.13 18.96
CA SER A 203 8.19 3.72 19.34
C SER A 203 7.43 2.73 18.46
N GLY A 204 6.27 3.14 17.93
CA GLY A 204 5.49 2.35 16.96
C GLY A 204 6.00 2.46 15.53
N GLY A 205 7.05 3.25 15.27
CA GLY A 205 7.64 3.40 13.95
C GLY A 205 6.83 4.25 12.97
N PHE A 206 5.83 5.02 13.43
CA PHE A 206 5.01 5.89 12.58
C PHE A 206 5.70 7.21 12.23
N ILE A 207 6.57 7.68 13.12
CA ILE A 207 7.28 8.95 12.96
C ILE A 207 8.76 8.78 13.25
N VAL A 208 9.55 9.71 12.72
CA VAL A 208 10.95 9.91 13.10
C VAL A 208 11.15 11.34 13.58
N LYS A 209 11.94 11.49 14.65
CA LYS A 209 12.37 12.78 15.16
C LYS A 209 13.83 13.03 14.79
N THR A 210 14.11 14.14 14.15
CA THR A 210 15.47 14.52 13.74
C THR A 210 15.84 15.85 14.39
N LYS A 211 16.97 15.88 15.10
CA LYS A 211 17.45 17.09 15.78
C LYS A 211 18.13 18.02 14.76
N TYR A 212 17.61 19.24 14.63
CA TYR A 212 18.20 20.31 13.84
C TYR A 212 18.53 21.49 14.76
N GLY A 213 19.79 21.54 15.22
CA GLY A 213 20.25 22.55 16.17
C GLY A 213 19.50 22.46 17.51
N ARG A 214 18.69 23.48 17.82
CA ARG A 214 17.84 23.53 19.02
C ARG A 214 16.43 22.95 18.81
N ASN A 215 16.05 22.67 17.57
CA ASN A 215 14.72 22.19 17.22
C ASN A 215 14.74 20.68 16.93
N ILE A 216 13.56 20.08 17.02
CA ILE A 216 13.33 18.66 16.69
C ILE A 216 12.28 18.64 15.58
N ALA A 217 12.73 18.37 14.36
CA ALA A 217 11.84 18.15 13.24
C ALA A 217 11.16 16.78 13.40
N ILE A 218 9.88 16.71 13.09
CA ILE A 218 9.09 15.48 13.14
C ILE A 218 8.60 15.20 11.72
N ARG A 219 8.78 13.97 11.26
CA ARG A 219 8.36 13.49 9.94
C ARG A 219 7.66 12.15 10.06
N LEU A 220 6.69 11.89 9.20
CA LEU A 220 6.11 10.55 9.06
C LEU A 220 7.15 9.61 8.44
N THR A 221 7.20 8.37 8.91
CA THR A 221 7.88 7.28 8.20
C THR A 221 7.01 6.79 7.04
N CYS A 222 7.50 5.84 6.23
CA CYS A 222 6.68 5.19 5.21
C CYS A 222 5.41 4.56 5.81
N LEU A 223 5.52 3.91 6.99
CA LEU A 223 4.36 3.39 7.71
C LEU A 223 3.41 4.51 8.14
N GLY A 224 3.94 5.61 8.69
CA GLY A 224 3.14 6.77 9.08
C GLY A 224 2.37 7.38 7.90
N GLN A 225 3.00 7.47 6.73
CA GLN A 225 2.38 7.95 5.50
C GLN A 225 1.25 7.03 5.02
N MET A 226 1.46 5.71 5.09
CA MET A 226 0.41 4.73 4.75
C MET A 226 -0.80 4.88 5.69
N PHE A 227 -0.56 5.03 7.00
CA PHE A 227 -1.66 5.27 7.96
C PHE A 227 -2.37 6.60 7.70
N ALA A 228 -1.65 7.67 7.37
CA ALA A 228 -2.25 8.95 7.01
C ALA A 228 -3.21 8.83 5.81
N GLN A 229 -2.87 8.00 4.81
CA GLN A 229 -3.74 7.72 3.66
C GLN A 229 -5.00 6.95 4.05
N VAL A 230 -4.89 5.96 4.94
CA VAL A 230 -6.07 5.17 5.38
C VAL A 230 -7.00 6.04 6.24
N ILE A 231 -6.43 6.84 7.16
CA ILE A 231 -7.16 7.75 8.04
C ILE A 231 -7.96 8.79 7.24
N SER A 232 -7.34 9.40 6.22
CA SER A 232 -7.99 10.45 5.43
C SER A 232 -9.21 9.95 4.62
N ARG A 233 -9.30 8.65 4.36
CA ARG A 233 -10.44 8.03 3.64
C ARG A 233 -11.57 7.57 4.56
N GLY A 234 -11.33 7.51 5.88
CA GLY A 234 -12.28 6.92 6.81
C GLY A 234 -12.31 5.38 6.76
N ASP A 235 -11.28 4.76 6.17
CA ASP A 235 -11.11 3.29 6.11
C ASP A 235 -10.64 2.71 7.47
N VAL A 236 -10.55 3.55 8.51
CA VAL A 236 -10.23 3.15 9.87
C VAL A 236 -11.50 2.59 10.54
N PRO A 237 -11.49 1.34 11.04
CA PRO A 237 -12.59 0.86 11.87
C PRO A 237 -12.78 1.81 13.06
N GLN A 238 -14.00 2.30 13.25
CA GLN A 238 -14.38 2.86 14.54
C GLN A 238 -14.40 1.68 15.50
N ASP A 239 -13.60 1.74 16.57
CA ASP A 239 -13.71 0.78 17.66
C ASP A 239 -15.12 0.96 18.26
N ASP A 240 -15.96 -0.08 18.17
CA ASP A 240 -17.19 -0.22 18.96
C ASP A 240 -16.84 -0.43 20.45
#